data_AF-A0A7W1Z467-F1
#
_entry.id   AF-A0A7W1Z467-F1
#
_cell.length_a   1.000
_cell.length_b   1.000
_cell.length_c   1.000
_cell.angle_alpha   90.00
_cell.angle_beta   90.00
_cell.angle_gamma   90.00
#
_symmetry.space_group_name_H-M   'P 1'
#
loop_
_entity.id
_entity.type
_entity.pdbx_description
1 polymer ?
#
loop_
_entity_poly.entity_id
_entity_poly.type
_entity_poly.pdbx_seq_one_letter_code
_entity_poly.pdbx_strand_id
1 'polypeptide(L)'
;HRRGTVAMAKVPRNPDATRDISDSGSQFYIIVEDTSSLDRMYTVFGRVVKGMEVVDQIVALPRDSRDNPLESIRMKIRAED
;
A
#
# COMPACT_ATOMS: atom_id res chain seq x y z
N HIS A 1 3.83 -0.55 12.06
CA HIS A 1 4.22 -0.92 10.69
C HIS A 1 5.61 -0.37 10.46
N ARG A 2 6.50 -1.14 9.84
CA ARG A 2 7.87 -0.69 9.53
C ARG A 2 8.05 -0.44 8.04
N ARG A 3 9.02 0.38 7.65
CA ARG A 3 9.41 0.58 6.25
C ARG A 3 9.58 -0.76 5.52
N GLY A 4 9.00 -0.84 4.33
CA GLY A 4 8.93 -2.03 3.48
C GLY A 4 7.79 -2.98 3.81
N THR A 5 6.98 -2.74 4.84
CA THR A 5 5.78 -3.56 5.13
C THR A 5 4.77 -3.45 3.99
N VAL A 6 4.21 -4.58 3.55
CA VAL A 6 3.12 -4.66 2.56
C VAL A 6 1.84 -5.10 3.28
N ALA A 7 0.78 -4.30 3.14
CA ALA A 7 -0.49 -4.53 3.83
C ALA A 7 -1.68 -4.22 2.92
N MET A 8 -2.83 -4.83 3.25
CA MET A 8 -4.08 -4.62 2.52
C MET A 8 -4.66 -3.24 2.83
N ALA A 9 -5.09 -2.52 1.79
CA ALA A 9 -5.98 -1.38 1.96
C ALA A 9 -7.40 -1.89 2.29
N LYS A 10 -8.19 -1.05 2.95
CA LYS A 10 -9.58 -1.36 3.32
C LYS A 10 -10.54 -0.41 2.63
N VAL A 11 -11.65 -0.94 2.16
CA VAL A 11 -12.80 -0.13 1.73
C VAL A 11 -13.91 -0.35 2.76
N PRO A 12 -14.20 0.63 3.64
CA PRO A 12 -15.23 0.47 4.66
C PRO A 12 -16.57 0.16 4.00
N ARG A 13 -17.24 -0.94 4.39
CA ARG A 13 -18.60 -1.25 3.89
C ARG A 13 -19.63 -0.19 4.27
N ASN A 14 -19.39 0.52 5.36
CA ASN A 14 -20.11 1.72 5.77
C ASN A 14 -19.13 2.67 6.50
N PRO A 15 -19.48 3.96 6.69
CA PRO A 15 -18.58 4.95 7.30
C PRO A 15 -18.07 4.57 8.71
N ASP A 16 -18.81 3.72 9.42
CA ASP A 16 -18.51 3.29 10.78
C ASP A 16 -17.70 1.98 10.84
N ALA A 17 -17.59 1.23 9.73
CA ALA A 17 -17.00 -0.11 9.63
C ALA A 17 -15.48 -0.10 9.41
N THR A 18 -14.76 0.87 9.96
CA THR A 18 -13.29 1.00 9.78
C THR A 18 -12.46 -0.16 10.35
N ARG A 19 -13.09 -1.06 11.10
CA ARG A 19 -12.41 -2.16 11.84
C ARG A 19 -12.71 -3.56 11.30
N ASP A 20 -13.60 -3.73 10.31
CA ASP A 20 -13.86 -5.05 9.76
C ASP A 20 -12.61 -5.54 8.98
N ILE A 21 -12.19 -6.78 9.23
CA ILE A 21 -11.06 -7.42 8.54
C ILE A 21 -11.49 -7.89 7.14
N SER A 22 -12.78 -8.14 6.95
CA SER A 22 -13.39 -8.65 5.71
C SER A 22 -13.60 -7.60 4.62
N ASP A 23 -13.11 -6.38 4.85
CA ASP A 23 -13.19 -5.23 3.94
C ASP A 23 -11.94 -5.05 3.06
N SER A 24 -11.09 -6.08 3.03
CA SER A 24 -9.89 -6.13 2.18
C SER A 24 -10.26 -6.68 0.79
N GLY A 25 -10.05 -5.88 -0.26
CA GLY A 25 -10.23 -6.27 -1.66
C GLY A 25 -8.92 -6.68 -2.31
N SER A 26 -8.60 -6.08 -3.47
CA SER A 26 -7.31 -6.28 -4.17
C SER A 26 -6.31 -5.15 -3.94
N GLN A 27 -6.73 -4.03 -3.34
CA GLN A 27 -5.84 -2.89 -3.10
C GLN A 27 -4.89 -3.18 -1.94
N PHE A 28 -3.62 -2.80 -2.12
CA PHE A 28 -2.58 -2.91 -1.10
C PHE A 28 -1.71 -1.65 -1.12
N TYR A 29 -0.92 -1.47 -0.07
CA TYR A 29 0.06 -0.39 0.03
C TYR A 29 1.40 -0.88 0.59
N ILE A 30 2.45 -0.09 0.35
CA ILE A 30 3.80 -0.31 0.87
C ILE A 30 4.13 0.85 1.81
N ILE A 31 4.60 0.52 3.02
CA ILE A 31 5.01 1.51 4.00
C ILE A 31 6.41 2.02 3.65
N VAL A 32 6.56 3.33 3.46
CA VAL A 32 7.83 3.95 3.02
C VAL A 32 8.60 4.63 4.16
N GLU A 33 7.94 4.82 5.31
CA GLU A 33 8.51 5.32 6.56
C GLU A 33 7.88 4.57 7.75
N ASP A 34 8.63 4.38 8.84
CA ASP A 34 8.11 3.72 10.04
C ASP A 34 6.89 4.47 10.60
N THR A 35 5.83 3.74 10.92
CA THR A 35 4.62 4.33 11.50
C THR A 35 3.87 3.35 12.40
N SER A 36 3.43 3.81 13.56
CA SER A 36 2.58 3.04 14.47
C SER A 36 1.09 3.30 14.29
N SER A 37 0.70 4.33 13.50
CA SER A 37 -0.70 4.77 13.41
C SER A 37 -1.64 3.75 12.78
N LEU A 38 -1.09 2.79 12.03
CA LEU A 38 -1.84 1.76 11.29
C LEU A 38 -1.87 0.40 12.01
N ASP A 39 -1.21 0.30 13.17
CA ASP A 39 -1.06 -0.97 13.88
C ASP A 39 -2.39 -1.53 14.36
N ARG A 40 -2.54 -2.85 14.19
CA ARG A 40 -3.77 -3.62 14.50
C ARG A 40 -5.01 -3.18 13.71
N MET A 41 -4.88 -2.26 12.75
CA MET A 41 -5.98 -1.79 11.91
C MET A 41 -5.95 -2.39 10.50
N TYR A 42 -4.78 -2.75 9.99
CA TYR A 42 -4.61 -3.30 8.65
C TYR A 42 -3.86 -4.63 8.66
N THR A 43 -4.24 -5.51 7.74
CA THR A 43 -3.66 -6.85 7.61
C THR A 43 -2.34 -6.76 6.86
N VAL A 44 -1.24 -6.98 7.57
CA VAL A 44 0.09 -7.18 6.98
C VAL A 44 0.18 -8.58 6.41
N PHE A 45 0.62 -8.72 5.15
CA PHE A 45 0.80 -10.02 4.50
C PHE A 45 2.20 -10.23 3.90
N GLY A 46 3.06 -9.21 3.94
CA GLY A 46 4.42 -9.36 3.43
C GLY A 46 5.31 -8.16 3.71
N ARG A 47 6.53 -8.23 3.16
CA ARG A 47 7.47 -7.11 3.15
C ARG A 47 8.26 -7.10 1.84
N VAL A 48 8.65 -5.92 1.39
CA VAL A 48 9.62 -5.76 0.29
C VAL A 48 10.99 -6.22 0.77
N VAL A 49 11.59 -7.18 0.07
CA VAL A 49 12.92 -7.73 0.39
C VAL A 49 14.02 -7.23 -0.54
N LYS A 50 13.65 -6.74 -1.73
CA LYS A 50 14.53 -6.13 -2.75
C LYS A 50 13.71 -5.10 -3.53
N GLY A 51 14.36 -4.06 -4.09
CA GLY A 51 13.69 -3.06 -4.91
C GLY A 51 13.01 -1.93 -4.11
N MET A 52 13.43 -1.68 -2.85
CA MET A 52 12.90 -0.53 -2.10
C MET A 52 13.30 0.81 -2.75
N GLU A 53 14.44 0.85 -3.43
CA GLU A 53 14.88 1.98 -4.23
C GLU A 53 13.90 2.32 -5.37
N VAL A 54 13.21 1.33 -5.94
CA VAL A 54 12.15 1.56 -6.94
C VAL A 54 10.91 2.15 -6.28
N VAL A 55 10.56 1.68 -5.07
CA VAL A 55 9.46 2.26 -4.28
C VAL A 55 9.76 3.73 -3.97
N ASP A 56 10.99 4.06 -3.58
CA ASP A 56 11.40 5.44 -3.30
C ASP A 56 11.31 6.33 -4.55
N GLN A 57 11.72 5.81 -5.71
CA GLN A 57 11.56 6.53 -6.99
C GLN A 57 10.09 6.81 -7.30
N ILE A 58 9.19 5.84 -7.05
CA ILE A 58 7.74 6.01 -7.24
C ILE A 58 7.20 7.13 -6.33
N VAL A 59 7.59 7.17 -5.05
CA VAL A 59 7.17 8.20 -4.09
C VAL A 59 7.60 9.61 -4.51
N ALA A 60 8.78 9.72 -5.14
CA ALA A 60 9.36 10.98 -5.57
C ALA A 60 8.72 11.57 -6.83
N LEU A 61 7.84 10.83 -7.52
CA LEU A 61 7.22 11.31 -8.75
C LEU A 61 6.26 12.49 -8.49
N PRO A 62 6.15 13.44 -9.43
CA PRO A 62 5.16 14.51 -9.36
C PRO A 62 3.74 13.96 -9.23
N ARG A 63 2.93 14.59 -8.38
CA ARG A 63 1.55 14.21 -8.08
C ARG A 63 0.60 15.39 -8.23
N ASP A 64 -0.66 15.10 -8.52
CA ASP A 64 -1.75 16.09 -8.49
C ASP A 64 -2.19 16.41 -7.05
N SER A 65 -3.18 17.29 -6.90
CA SER A 65 -3.72 17.68 -5.59
C SER A 65 -4.47 16.58 -4.84
N ARG A 66 -4.70 15.42 -5.47
CA ARG A 66 -5.33 14.22 -4.89
C ARG A 66 -4.32 13.10 -4.66
N ASP A 67 -3.02 13.42 -4.72
CA ASP A 67 -1.91 12.49 -4.56
C ASP A 67 -1.76 11.45 -5.68
N ASN A 68 -2.42 11.64 -6.84
CA ASN A 68 -2.24 10.75 -7.99
C ASN A 68 -0.96 11.13 -8.75
N PRO A 69 -0.11 10.16 -9.15
CA PRO A 69 1.00 10.43 -10.06
C PRO A 69 0.53 11.09 -11.36
N LEU A 70 1.24 12.13 -11.82
CA LEU A 70 0.91 12.80 -13.09
C LEU A 70 1.06 11.86 -14.30
N GLU A 71 2.02 10.93 -14.21
CA GLU A 71 2.19 9.85 -15.17
C GLU A 71 1.80 8.51 -14.54
N SER A 72 1.02 7.70 -15.26
CA SER A 72 0.51 6.42 -14.77
C SER A 72 1.63 5.38 -14.60
N ILE A 73 1.77 4.86 -13.38
CA ILE A 73 2.74 3.83 -13.03
C ILE A 73 2.07 2.46 -13.14
N ARG A 74 2.53 1.63 -14.08
CA ARG A 74 1.94 0.31 -14.35
C ARG A 74 2.79 -0.81 -13.79
N MET A 75 2.15 -1.75 -13.10
CA MET A 75 2.81 -2.99 -12.69
C MET A 75 2.85 -3.97 -13.86
N LYS A 76 4.04 -4.45 -14.22
CA LYS A 76 4.20 -5.61 -15.09
C LYS A 76 4.34 -6.85 -14.24
N ILE A 77 3.42 -7.79 -14.40
CA ILE A 77 3.38 -9.03 -13.62
C ILE A 77 3.86 -10.18 -14.51
N ARG A 78 4.76 -11.00 -13.98
CA ARG A 78 5.07 -12.33 -14.51
C ARG A 78 4.60 -13.35 -13.49
N ALA A 79 3.65 -14.20 -13.89
CA ALA A 79 3.30 -15.38 -13.12
C ALA A 79 4.14 -16.55 -13.64
N GLU A 80 4.62 -17.36 -12.70
CA GLU A 80 5.25 -18.65 -12.97
C GLU A 80 4.32 -19.71 -12.39
N ASP A 81 4.22 -20.86 -13.07
CA ASP A 81 3.35 -21.97 -12.67
C ASP A 81 3.88 -22.70 -11.41
#